data_AF-A0A7S0U1W7-F1
#
_entry.id   AF-A0A7S0U1W7-F1
#
_cell.length_a   1.000
_cell.length_b   1.000
_cell.length_c   1.000
_cell.angle_alpha   90.00
_cell.angle_beta   90.00
_cell.angle_gamma   90.00
#
_symmetry.space_group_name_H-M   'P 1'
#
loop_
_entity.id
_entity.type
_entity.pdbx_description
1 polymer ?
#
loop_
_entity_poly.entity_id
_entity_poly.type
_entity_poly.pdbx_seq_one_letter_code
_entity_poly.pdbx_strand_id
1 'polypeptide(L)'
;MFTPIVELQGKPGCGMERAAVRHVRGGRRVQIGEGEAVRMVEGGGVCMSTPKVRDARGTTELLEAEANDVGGKKRAEAVFIAFEDFKVCGVIPRRGHREGFEHQLTKQGNETMCRAKSSFDGSKTLFVFVSHRWLSPGGADGHPDDVEGSKHKLIVEAVEKLLKGKHMKAEDWSVALWIDFGCVDQDLENPAAELDELHEIIAQADVLLTPVHDPGHAEWEYPGLWNDFYAEYKAVSFQEYWGRAWCVLEAMSGACMPVEG
;
A
#
# COMPACT_ATOMS: atom_id res chain seq x y z
N MET A 1 13.83 9.45 18.44
CA MET A 1 14.28 8.21 17.75
C MET A 1 13.04 7.62 17.14
N PHE A 2 12.97 7.43 15.82
CA PHE A 2 11.73 7.12 15.11
C PHE A 2 11.81 5.71 14.51
N THR A 3 10.83 4.86 14.76
CA THR A 3 10.74 3.56 14.07
C THR A 3 9.43 3.50 13.31
N PRO A 4 9.47 3.56 11.97
CA PRO A 4 8.29 3.30 11.17
C PRO A 4 7.94 1.83 11.29
N ILE A 5 6.67 1.54 11.59
CA ILE A 5 6.11 0.22 11.31
C ILE A 5 5.86 0.20 9.81
N VAL A 6 6.74 -0.51 9.08
CA VAL A 6 6.46 -0.87 7.71
C VAL A 6 5.81 -2.25 7.77
N GLU A 7 4.50 -2.30 7.59
CA GLU A 7 3.81 -3.57 7.39
C GLU A 7 4.07 -4.00 5.95
N LEU A 8 5.10 -4.84 5.77
CA LEU A 8 5.38 -5.45 4.47
C LEU A 8 4.36 -6.57 4.25
N GLN A 9 3.49 -6.40 3.26
CA GLN A 9 2.65 -7.50 2.80
C GLN A 9 3.53 -8.56 2.13
N GLY A 10 3.65 -9.73 2.74
CA GLY A 10 4.49 -10.82 2.25
C GLY A 10 4.13 -12.19 2.81
N LYS A 11 3.40 -12.97 2.01
CA LYS A 11 3.20 -14.44 1.96
C LYS A 11 3.22 -15.27 3.27
N PRO A 12 2.19 -16.11 3.52
CA PRO A 12 2.26 -17.17 4.51
C PRO A 12 3.13 -18.34 4.02
N GLY A 13 4.11 -18.73 4.85
CA GLY A 13 5.00 -19.86 4.64
C GLY A 13 5.85 -20.19 5.88
N CYS A 14 5.16 -20.45 7.00
CA CYS A 14 5.53 -21.27 8.18
C CYS A 14 7.00 -21.31 8.67
N GLY A 15 7.18 -20.95 9.95
CA GLY A 15 8.09 -21.65 10.86
C GLY A 15 9.39 -20.94 11.19
N MET A 16 9.49 -20.41 12.42
CA MET A 16 10.79 -20.15 13.04
C MET A 16 11.52 -21.48 13.23
N GLU A 17 12.48 -21.78 12.36
CA GLU A 17 13.68 -22.52 12.73
C GLU A 17 14.80 -22.21 11.73
N ARG A 18 16.03 -22.08 12.24
CA ARG A 18 17.23 -21.73 11.46
C ARG A 18 17.35 -22.63 10.22
N ALA A 19 17.34 -22.08 9.00
CA ALA A 19 17.74 -22.86 7.83
C ALA A 19 18.28 -22.01 6.67
N ALA A 20 19.31 -22.58 6.06
CA ALA A 20 20.06 -22.08 4.93
C ALA A 20 19.22 -21.97 3.64
N VAL A 21 19.59 -20.99 2.82
CA VAL A 21 19.11 -20.81 1.45
C VAL A 21 19.54 -22.03 0.62
N ARG A 22 18.57 -22.80 0.10
CA ARG A 22 18.82 -23.82 -0.91
C ARG A 22 18.09 -23.46 -2.20
N HIS A 23 18.88 -23.19 -3.24
CA HIS A 23 18.43 -23.10 -4.62
C HIS A 23 17.92 -24.46 -5.11
N VAL A 24 16.82 -24.49 -5.85
CA VAL A 24 16.41 -25.66 -6.64
C VAL A 24 16.29 -25.26 -8.11
N ARG A 25 17.29 -25.68 -8.90
CA ARG A 25 17.17 -25.87 -10.36
C ARG A 25 16.59 -27.26 -10.61
N GLY A 26 15.85 -27.39 -11.71
CA GLY A 26 15.07 -28.56 -12.06
C GLY A 26 15.84 -29.87 -12.21
N GLY A 27 15.11 -30.97 -12.08
CA GLY A 27 15.57 -32.32 -12.38
C GLY A 27 14.44 -33.33 -12.16
N ARG A 28 14.10 -34.07 -13.20
CA ARG A 28 13.17 -35.22 -13.15
C ARG A 28 13.70 -36.29 -12.20
N ARG A 29 12.80 -36.97 -11.48
CA ARG A 29 12.78 -38.43 -11.42
C ARG A 29 11.44 -38.96 -10.93
N VAL A 30 11.23 -40.21 -11.32
CA VAL A 30 10.01 -41.01 -11.35
C VAL A 30 10.03 -42.02 -10.19
N GLN A 31 8.83 -42.42 -9.75
CA GLN A 31 8.39 -43.77 -9.32
C GLN A 31 8.03 -44.09 -7.83
N ILE A 32 6.77 -44.58 -7.71
CA ILE A 32 6.07 -45.62 -6.88
C ILE A 32 5.79 -45.45 -5.37
N GLY A 33 4.52 -45.71 -5.01
CA GLY A 33 4.07 -46.37 -3.76
C GLY A 33 2.68 -45.88 -3.30
N GLU A 34 1.58 -46.41 -3.84
CA GLU A 34 0.63 -47.35 -3.19
C GLU A 34 0.04 -46.91 -1.83
N GLY A 35 -1.30 -46.80 -1.73
CA GLY A 35 -2.01 -46.87 -0.45
C GLY A 35 -3.30 -46.05 -0.33
N GLU A 36 -4.44 -46.73 -0.59
CA GLU A 36 -5.78 -46.53 -0.01
C GLU A 36 -6.58 -45.23 -0.24
N ALA A 37 -7.67 -45.37 -1.00
CA ALA A 37 -8.73 -44.37 -1.17
C ALA A 37 -9.96 -44.74 -0.33
N VAL A 38 -10.40 -43.79 0.51
CA VAL A 38 -11.69 -43.83 1.21
C VAL A 38 -12.77 -43.27 0.29
N ARG A 39 -13.87 -44.02 0.14
CA ARG A 39 -15.10 -43.60 -0.53
C ARG A 39 -15.75 -42.44 0.22
N MET A 40 -16.06 -41.36 -0.49
CA MET A 40 -17.09 -40.39 -0.08
C MET A 40 -18.00 -40.07 -1.26
N VAL A 41 -19.26 -39.84 -0.91
CA VAL A 41 -20.48 -39.97 -1.69
C VAL A 41 -20.72 -38.76 -2.61
N GLU A 42 -21.34 -39.02 -3.77
CA GLU A 42 -21.76 -38.05 -4.78
C GLU A 42 -22.74 -37.00 -4.23
N GLY A 43 -22.45 -35.73 -4.50
CA GLY A 43 -23.36 -34.60 -4.34
C GLY A 43 -23.15 -33.63 -5.50
N GLY A 44 -24.12 -33.58 -6.41
CA GLY A 44 -24.03 -32.85 -7.68
C GLY A 44 -23.98 -31.33 -7.53
N GLY A 45 -23.08 -30.71 -8.30
CA GLY A 45 -23.04 -29.28 -8.57
C GLY A 45 -22.70 -29.07 -10.05
N VAL A 46 -23.56 -28.37 -10.77
CA VAL A 46 -23.44 -28.12 -12.21
C VAL A 46 -22.26 -27.17 -12.46
N CYS A 47 -21.23 -27.65 -13.15
CA CYS A 47 -20.11 -26.85 -13.64
C CYS A 47 -20.50 -26.23 -15.00
N MET A 48 -20.67 -24.91 -15.04
CA MET A 48 -20.82 -24.15 -16.29
C MET A 48 -19.44 -24.04 -16.94
N SER A 49 -19.11 -24.95 -17.85
CA SER A 49 -17.91 -24.88 -18.66
C SER A 49 -18.01 -23.75 -19.68
N THR A 50 -17.03 -22.85 -19.69
CA THR A 50 -16.84 -21.84 -20.73
C THR A 50 -16.63 -22.50 -22.10
N PRO A 51 -17.24 -21.99 -23.19
CA PRO A 51 -17.11 -22.58 -24.51
C PRO A 51 -15.68 -22.40 -25.04
N LYS A 52 -15.02 -23.52 -25.39
CA LYS A 52 -13.74 -23.51 -26.12
C LYS A 52 -14.02 -23.46 -27.61
N VAL A 53 -13.76 -22.32 -28.25
CA VAL A 53 -13.72 -22.22 -29.71
C VAL A 53 -12.36 -22.70 -30.19
N ARG A 54 -12.33 -23.73 -31.03
CA ARG A 54 -11.11 -24.21 -31.69
C ARG A 54 -10.98 -23.56 -33.06
N ASP A 55 -9.81 -23.03 -33.38
CA ASP A 55 -9.50 -22.67 -34.76
C ASP A 55 -9.15 -23.91 -35.60
N ALA A 56 -9.08 -23.73 -36.92
CA ALA A 56 -8.83 -24.81 -37.87
C ALA A 56 -7.42 -25.43 -37.80
N ARG A 57 -6.54 -24.95 -36.89
CA ARG A 57 -5.15 -25.40 -36.76
C ARG A 57 -4.86 -26.12 -35.44
N GLY A 58 -5.86 -26.33 -34.59
CA GLY A 58 -5.74 -27.19 -33.42
C GLY A 58 -4.76 -26.67 -32.35
N THR A 59 -4.45 -25.38 -32.37
CA THR A 59 -3.63 -24.73 -31.33
C THR A 59 -4.55 -24.13 -30.27
N THR A 60 -4.30 -24.48 -29.01
CA THR A 60 -5.02 -23.89 -27.87
C THR A 60 -4.32 -22.59 -27.51
N GLU A 61 -4.75 -21.47 -28.09
CA GLU A 61 -4.43 -20.17 -27.51
C GLU A 61 -5.32 -19.98 -26.28
N LEU A 62 -4.69 -19.84 -25.11
CA LEU A 62 -5.33 -19.23 -23.95
C LEU A 62 -5.51 -17.76 -24.32
N LEU A 63 -6.69 -17.43 -24.85
CA LEU A 63 -7.16 -16.06 -24.84
C LEU A 63 -7.32 -15.68 -23.38
N GLU A 64 -6.36 -14.93 -22.85
CA GLU A 64 -6.56 -14.13 -21.65
C GLU A 64 -7.75 -13.25 -21.94
N ALA A 65 -8.90 -13.64 -21.39
CA ALA A 65 -10.09 -12.82 -21.47
C ALA A 65 -9.77 -11.54 -20.69
N GLU A 66 -9.57 -10.44 -21.41
CA GLU A 66 -9.69 -9.11 -20.82
C GLU A 66 -11.08 -9.04 -20.17
N ALA A 67 -11.12 -9.22 -18.86
CA ALA A 67 -12.28 -8.98 -18.03
C ALA A 67 -12.45 -7.46 -17.89
N ASN A 68 -12.72 -6.78 -19.00
CA ASN A 68 -13.08 -5.38 -19.03
C ASN A 68 -14.21 -5.25 -20.03
N ASP A 69 -15.44 -5.39 -19.54
CA ASP A 69 -16.58 -4.54 -19.89
C ASP A 69 -17.89 -5.28 -19.58
N VAL A 70 -18.32 -5.20 -18.33
CA VAL A 70 -19.73 -5.42 -17.97
C VAL A 70 -20.26 -4.08 -17.47
N GLY A 71 -20.46 -3.13 -18.39
CA GLY A 71 -21.07 -1.82 -18.11
C GLY A 71 -20.23 -0.91 -17.22
N GLY A 72 -18.91 -1.14 -17.20
CA GLY A 72 -18.00 -0.72 -16.15
C GLY A 72 -17.60 0.76 -16.25
N LYS A 73 -17.95 1.54 -15.22
CA LYS A 73 -17.29 2.83 -14.96
C LYS A 73 -15.80 2.54 -14.87
N LYS A 74 -14.99 3.07 -15.81
CA LYS A 74 -13.54 2.89 -15.81
C LYS A 74 -13.02 3.34 -14.44
N ARG A 75 -12.35 2.44 -13.71
CA ARG A 75 -11.76 2.75 -12.40
C ARG A 75 -10.92 4.01 -12.51
N ALA A 76 -11.10 4.96 -11.58
CA ALA A 76 -10.25 6.13 -11.55
C ALA A 76 -8.81 5.69 -11.28
N GLU A 77 -7.90 6.16 -12.11
CA GLU A 77 -6.49 5.89 -11.95
C GLU A 77 -5.95 6.72 -10.78
N ALA A 78 -5.30 6.06 -9.83
CA ALA A 78 -4.70 6.77 -8.70
C ALA A 78 -3.50 7.62 -9.16
N VAL A 79 -3.31 8.76 -8.50
CA VAL A 79 -2.16 9.64 -8.71
C VAL A 79 -1.18 9.54 -7.55
N PHE A 80 0.11 9.56 -7.84
CA PHE A 80 1.17 9.41 -6.85
C PHE A 80 2.22 10.51 -7.01
N ILE A 81 2.94 10.78 -5.93
CA ILE A 81 4.08 11.71 -5.87
C ILE A 81 5.35 10.87 -5.91
N ALA A 82 6.27 11.16 -6.83
CA ALA A 82 7.57 10.49 -6.83
C ALA A 82 8.31 10.79 -5.52
N PHE A 83 8.91 9.78 -4.88
CA PHE A 83 9.55 9.95 -3.57
C PHE A 83 10.65 11.02 -3.58
N GLU A 84 11.43 11.10 -4.65
CA GLU A 84 12.48 12.12 -4.79
C GLU A 84 11.89 13.54 -4.82
N ASP A 85 10.76 13.75 -5.52
CA ASP A 85 10.08 15.04 -5.54
C ASP A 85 9.53 15.39 -4.15
N PHE A 86 8.89 14.42 -3.49
CA PHE A 86 8.38 14.58 -2.12
C PHE A 86 9.49 14.96 -1.14
N LYS A 87 10.64 14.28 -1.24
CA LYS A 87 11.81 14.53 -0.40
C LYS A 87 12.38 15.93 -0.63
N VAL A 88 12.52 16.36 -1.89
CA VAL A 88 13.02 17.71 -2.24
C VAL A 88 12.04 18.80 -1.81
N CYS A 89 10.73 18.55 -1.85
CA CYS A 89 9.68 19.49 -1.42
C CYS A 89 9.86 19.94 0.04
N GLY A 90 10.37 19.06 0.91
CA GLY A 90 10.65 19.36 2.32
C GLY A 90 9.42 19.48 3.23
N VAL A 91 8.21 19.39 2.68
CA VAL A 91 6.93 19.31 3.40
C VAL A 91 5.96 18.40 2.64
N ILE A 92 4.79 18.11 3.22
CA ILE A 92 3.71 17.41 2.51
C ILE A 92 3.05 18.38 1.54
N PRO A 93 3.18 18.20 0.21
CA PRO A 93 2.63 19.16 -0.75
C PRO A 93 1.10 19.14 -0.71
N ARG A 94 0.48 20.29 -1.02
CA ARG A 94 -0.96 20.38 -1.23
C ARG A 94 -1.28 20.24 -2.72
N ARG A 95 -2.21 19.36 -3.07
CA ARG A 95 -2.83 19.35 -4.40
C ARG A 95 -4.06 20.24 -4.42
N GLY A 96 -4.15 21.11 -5.41
CA GLY A 96 -5.28 22.00 -5.61
C GLY A 96 -5.20 22.69 -6.96
N HIS A 97 -6.33 23.17 -7.47
CA HIS A 97 -6.43 23.85 -8.76
C HIS A 97 -6.62 25.38 -8.65
N ARG A 98 -6.81 25.92 -7.45
CA ARG A 98 -7.00 27.37 -7.25
C ARG A 98 -5.71 28.13 -7.55
N GLU A 99 -5.77 29.04 -8.51
CA GLU A 99 -4.64 29.92 -8.85
C GLU A 99 -4.35 30.90 -7.69
N GLY A 100 -3.06 31.15 -7.43
CA GLY A 100 -2.62 32.08 -6.40
C GLY A 100 -2.89 31.63 -4.96
N PHE A 101 -3.24 30.35 -4.74
CA PHE A 101 -3.32 29.79 -3.40
C PHE A 101 -1.95 29.89 -2.72
N GLU A 102 -1.94 30.28 -1.45
CA GLU A 102 -0.78 30.25 -0.55
C GLU A 102 -1.26 29.76 0.81
N HIS A 103 -0.67 28.67 1.29
CA HIS A 103 -1.03 28.09 2.58
C HIS A 103 -0.61 29.00 3.73
N GLN A 104 -1.52 29.28 4.67
CA GLN A 104 -1.26 30.25 5.74
C GLN A 104 -0.05 29.88 6.61
N LEU A 105 0.09 28.59 6.96
CA LEU A 105 1.18 28.05 7.78
C LEU A 105 2.52 27.93 7.01
N THR A 106 2.54 27.15 5.93
CA THR A 106 3.77 26.79 5.22
C THR A 106 4.22 27.82 4.19
N LYS A 107 3.36 28.78 3.82
CA LYS A 107 3.58 29.76 2.75
C LYS A 107 3.79 29.15 1.37
N GLN A 108 3.40 27.89 1.21
CA GLN A 108 3.52 27.18 -0.06
C GLN A 108 2.26 27.32 -0.89
N GLY A 109 2.44 27.36 -2.21
CA GLY A 109 1.34 27.30 -3.15
C GLY A 109 0.82 25.88 -3.37
N ASN A 110 -0.05 25.76 -4.37
CA ASN A 110 -0.42 24.45 -4.91
C ASN A 110 0.77 23.86 -5.67
N GLU A 111 1.11 22.60 -5.37
CA GLU A 111 2.20 21.89 -6.02
C GLU A 111 1.62 20.75 -6.86
N THR A 112 1.83 20.80 -8.18
CA THR A 112 1.33 19.75 -9.09
C THR A 112 2.38 18.65 -9.24
N MET A 113 2.72 18.00 -8.14
CA MET A 113 3.71 16.90 -8.11
C MET A 113 3.11 15.53 -8.43
N CYS A 114 1.78 15.41 -8.30
CA CYS A 114 1.07 14.18 -8.59
C CYS A 114 1.10 13.82 -10.06
N ARG A 115 1.34 12.53 -10.33
CA ARG A 115 1.32 11.95 -11.67
C ARG A 115 0.46 10.69 -11.64
N ALA A 116 -0.22 10.39 -12.73
CA ALA A 116 -0.99 9.16 -12.87
C ALA A 116 -0.11 7.92 -12.66
N LYS A 117 -0.64 6.86 -12.05
CA LYS A 117 0.11 5.61 -11.79
C LYS A 117 0.81 5.06 -13.04
N SER A 118 0.16 5.10 -14.19
CA SER A 118 0.67 4.66 -15.50
C SER A 118 1.86 5.46 -16.01
N SER A 119 2.15 6.63 -15.43
CA SER A 119 3.35 7.42 -15.77
C SER A 119 4.62 6.89 -15.11
N PHE A 120 4.50 5.98 -14.14
CA PHE A 120 5.63 5.34 -13.47
C PHE A 120 5.97 4.00 -14.14
N ASP A 121 7.23 3.59 -14.09
CA ASP A 121 7.62 2.23 -14.47
C ASP A 121 7.20 1.25 -13.36
N GLY A 122 6.01 0.68 -13.48
CA GLY A 122 5.45 -0.24 -12.49
C GLY A 122 6.30 -1.50 -12.25
N SER A 123 7.27 -1.82 -13.12
CA SER A 123 8.22 -2.91 -12.88
C SER A 123 9.39 -2.54 -11.95
N LYS A 124 9.54 -1.24 -11.67
CA LYS A 124 10.62 -0.64 -10.87
C LYS A 124 10.14 0.42 -9.88
N THR A 125 8.83 0.52 -9.65
CA THR A 125 8.25 1.47 -8.73
C THR A 125 7.45 0.72 -7.68
N LEU A 126 7.78 0.96 -6.41
CA LEU A 126 6.97 0.55 -5.28
C LEU A 126 5.95 1.65 -4.99
N PHE A 127 4.67 1.35 -5.13
CA PHE A 127 3.58 2.26 -4.82
C PHE A 127 3.22 2.14 -3.33
N VAL A 128 3.33 3.23 -2.59
CA VAL A 128 3.12 3.25 -1.14
C VAL A 128 1.93 4.14 -0.82
N PHE A 129 0.92 3.57 -0.18
CA PHE A 129 -0.19 4.33 0.41
C PHE A 129 0.20 4.77 1.82
N VAL A 130 0.20 6.08 2.08
CA VAL A 130 0.55 6.64 3.38
C VAL A 130 -0.73 6.86 4.19
N SER A 131 -0.95 5.95 5.14
CA SER A 131 -2.11 5.96 6.03
C SER A 131 -1.76 6.65 7.33
N HIS A 132 -2.23 7.88 7.55
CA HIS A 132 -1.69 8.73 8.63
C HIS A 132 -2.73 9.58 9.33
N ARG A 133 -2.37 10.01 10.55
CA ARG A 133 -3.07 11.06 11.28
C ARG A 133 -2.34 12.38 11.10
N TRP A 134 -3.13 13.42 10.83
CA TRP A 134 -2.70 14.81 10.86
C TRP A 134 -2.21 15.20 12.27
N LEU A 135 -1.08 15.92 12.34
CA LEU A 135 -0.50 16.42 13.60
C LEU A 135 -1.11 17.74 14.04
N SER A 136 -1.57 18.55 13.08
CA SER A 136 -2.24 19.82 13.35
C SER A 136 -3.76 19.66 13.13
N PRO A 137 -4.60 20.45 13.83
CA PRO A 137 -6.04 20.39 13.64
C PRO A 137 -6.43 20.67 12.19
N GLY A 138 -7.42 19.92 11.69
CA GLY A 138 -7.98 20.11 10.35
C GLY A 138 -8.77 21.41 10.21
N GLY A 139 -8.98 21.86 8.98
CA GLY A 139 -9.72 23.09 8.64
C GLY A 139 -9.20 23.72 7.35
N ALA A 140 -9.75 24.88 6.97
CA ALA A 140 -9.33 25.62 5.76
C ALA A 140 -7.84 26.04 5.80
N ASP A 141 -7.28 26.17 7.00
CA ASP A 141 -5.88 26.54 7.25
C ASP A 141 -5.05 25.35 7.80
N GLY A 142 -5.66 24.16 7.84
CA GLY A 142 -5.06 22.97 8.41
C GLY A 142 -4.03 22.34 7.48
N HIS A 143 -2.87 22.02 8.03
CA HIS A 143 -1.84 21.23 7.37
C HIS A 143 -1.73 19.87 8.08
N PRO A 144 -1.49 18.75 7.37
CA PRO A 144 -1.36 17.44 8.01
C PRO A 144 -0.12 17.32 8.91
N ASP A 145 0.85 18.20 8.72
CA ASP A 145 2.10 18.23 9.49
C ASP A 145 2.12 19.34 10.54
N ASP A 146 3.12 19.31 11.42
CA ASP A 146 3.45 20.40 12.32
C ASP A 146 4.39 21.43 11.67
N VAL A 147 4.70 22.51 12.40
CA VAL A 147 5.61 23.57 11.94
C VAL A 147 7.05 23.10 11.73
N GLU A 148 7.42 21.98 12.35
CA GLU A 148 8.75 21.40 12.24
C GLU A 148 8.85 20.41 11.08
N GLY A 149 7.75 20.11 10.38
CA GLY A 149 7.70 19.11 9.31
C GLY A 149 7.98 17.69 9.82
N SER A 150 7.57 17.38 11.05
CA SER A 150 7.92 16.11 11.71
C SER A 150 7.35 14.90 10.96
N LYS A 151 6.14 14.99 10.39
CA LYS A 151 5.51 13.93 9.59
C LYS A 151 6.25 13.71 8.28
N HIS A 152 6.59 14.78 7.56
CA HIS A 152 7.37 14.71 6.33
C HIS A 152 8.71 14.00 6.57
N LYS A 153 9.47 14.45 7.57
CA LYS A 153 10.75 13.84 7.96
C LYS A 153 10.59 12.37 8.30
N LEU A 154 9.54 12.02 9.05
CA LEU A 154 9.24 10.63 9.42
C LEU A 154 8.94 9.74 8.20
N ILE A 155 8.15 10.24 7.24
CA ILE A 155 7.85 9.52 5.99
C ILE A 155 9.13 9.33 5.17
N VAL A 156 9.95 10.37 5.03
CA VAL A 156 11.24 10.28 4.32
C VAL A 156 12.14 9.24 4.96
N GLU A 157 12.32 9.27 6.28
CA GLU A 157 13.13 8.28 6.99
C GLU A 157 12.58 6.85 6.82
N ALA A 158 11.26 6.68 6.85
CA ALA A 158 10.61 5.39 6.66
C ALA A 158 10.86 4.80 5.27
N VAL A 159 10.67 5.60 4.23
CA VAL A 159 10.90 5.17 2.84
C VAL A 159 12.37 4.89 2.61
N GLU A 160 13.29 5.70 3.15
CA GLU A 160 14.72 5.40 3.06
C GLU A 160 15.10 4.09 3.75
N LYS A 161 14.53 3.80 4.92
CA LYS A 161 14.74 2.51 5.60
C LYS A 161 14.18 1.34 4.82
N LEU A 162 13.03 1.52 4.19
CA LEU A 162 12.40 0.54 3.30
C LEU A 162 13.32 0.21 2.10
N LEU A 163 13.81 1.24 1.41
CA LEU A 163 14.74 1.11 0.27
C LEU A 163 16.08 0.48 0.65
N LYS A 164 16.59 0.74 1.86
CA LYS A 164 17.83 0.15 2.39
C LYS A 164 17.62 -1.23 3.03
N GLY A 165 16.40 -1.72 3.09
CA GLY A 165 16.04 -2.96 3.78
C GLY A 165 16.63 -4.19 3.11
N LYS A 166 17.00 -5.22 3.90
CA LYS A 166 17.61 -6.47 3.41
C LYS A 166 16.77 -7.23 2.37
N HIS A 167 15.48 -6.94 2.31
CA HIS A 167 14.51 -7.60 1.43
C HIS A 167 14.26 -6.83 0.13
N MET A 168 14.60 -5.54 0.05
CA MET A 168 14.63 -4.79 -1.20
C MET A 168 16.06 -4.85 -1.77
N LYS A 169 16.29 -5.81 -2.65
CA LYS A 169 17.60 -6.04 -3.30
C LYS A 169 17.81 -5.19 -4.56
N ALA A 170 17.36 -3.94 -4.58
CA ALA A 170 17.37 -3.23 -5.83
C ALA A 170 17.84 -1.79 -5.69
N GLU A 171 19.07 -1.60 -6.13
CA GLU A 171 19.64 -0.29 -6.47
C GLU A 171 18.80 0.44 -7.54
N ASP A 172 17.84 -0.26 -8.18
CA ASP A 172 17.00 0.23 -9.27
C ASP A 172 15.53 0.50 -8.91
N TRP A 173 15.10 0.30 -7.66
CA TRP A 173 13.70 0.57 -7.30
C TRP A 173 13.51 2.03 -6.90
N SER A 174 12.44 2.60 -7.43
CA SER A 174 11.89 3.90 -7.04
C SER A 174 10.67 3.70 -6.15
N VAL A 175 10.27 4.76 -5.44
CA VAL A 175 9.06 4.77 -4.62
C VAL A 175 8.15 5.89 -5.11
N ALA A 176 6.85 5.63 -5.14
CA ALA A 176 5.81 6.62 -5.42
C ALA A 176 4.81 6.61 -4.27
N LEU A 177 4.52 7.78 -3.70
CA LEU A 177 3.69 7.95 -2.52
C LEU A 177 2.29 8.43 -2.89
N TRP A 178 1.28 7.78 -2.34
CA TRP A 178 -0.05 8.34 -2.24
C TRP A 178 -0.27 8.86 -0.83
N ILE A 179 -0.58 10.14 -0.68
CA ILE A 179 -0.88 10.78 0.61
C ILE A 179 -2.06 11.71 0.41
N ASP A 180 -3.09 11.59 1.25
CA ASP A 180 -4.37 12.30 1.13
C ASP A 180 -4.25 13.79 0.75
N PHE A 181 -3.50 14.58 1.52
CA PHE A 181 -3.35 16.02 1.32
C PHE A 181 -2.62 16.38 0.02
N GLY A 182 -1.71 15.52 -0.42
CA GLY A 182 -0.93 15.69 -1.64
C GLY A 182 -1.59 15.09 -2.87
N CYS A 183 -2.50 14.13 -2.73
CA CYS A 183 -3.08 13.39 -3.84
C CYS A 183 -4.56 13.67 -4.06
N VAL A 184 -5.29 14.27 -3.11
CA VAL A 184 -6.69 14.71 -3.30
C VAL A 184 -6.72 16.20 -3.61
N ASP A 185 -7.56 16.62 -4.57
CA ASP A 185 -7.74 18.03 -4.87
C ASP A 185 -8.49 18.74 -3.74
N GLN A 186 -7.73 19.50 -2.96
CA GLN A 186 -8.21 20.22 -1.78
C GLN A 186 -9.07 21.44 -2.11
N ASP A 187 -9.22 21.80 -3.40
CA ASP A 187 -10.03 22.93 -3.85
C ASP A 187 -11.43 22.52 -4.35
N LEU A 188 -11.75 21.22 -4.37
CA LEU A 188 -13.11 20.74 -4.67
C LEU A 188 -14.12 21.19 -3.60
N GLU A 189 -15.39 21.31 -3.98
CA GLU A 189 -16.47 21.59 -3.03
C GLU A 189 -16.60 20.48 -1.97
N ASN A 190 -16.34 19.24 -2.37
CA ASN A 190 -16.25 18.08 -1.49
C ASN A 190 -15.00 17.25 -1.79
N PRO A 191 -13.82 17.59 -1.23
CA PRO A 191 -12.59 16.83 -1.44
C PRO A 191 -12.71 15.36 -0.99
N ALA A 192 -13.56 15.10 0.01
CA ALA A 192 -13.80 13.74 0.49
C ALA A 192 -14.50 12.84 -0.56
N ALA A 193 -15.12 13.40 -1.60
CA ALA A 193 -15.70 12.61 -2.68
C ALA A 193 -14.63 11.84 -3.48
N GLU A 194 -13.39 12.33 -3.57
CA GLU A 194 -12.29 11.53 -4.17
C GLU A 194 -11.94 10.30 -3.31
N LEU A 195 -12.33 10.30 -2.03
CA LEU A 195 -12.12 9.18 -1.11
C LEU A 195 -13.27 8.16 -1.15
N ASP A 196 -14.35 8.40 -1.89
CA ASP A 196 -15.40 7.39 -2.10
C ASP A 196 -14.83 6.12 -2.79
N GLU A 197 -13.77 6.29 -3.58
CA GLU A 197 -13.03 5.23 -4.27
C GLU A 197 -11.74 4.82 -3.51
N LEU A 198 -11.62 5.13 -2.21
CA LEU A 198 -10.41 4.86 -1.41
C LEU A 198 -9.91 3.41 -1.51
N HIS A 199 -10.82 2.44 -1.49
CA HIS A 199 -10.49 1.03 -1.61
C HIS A 199 -9.82 0.70 -2.96
N GLU A 200 -10.23 1.36 -4.06
CA GLU A 200 -9.60 1.22 -5.38
C GLU A 200 -8.24 1.92 -5.43
N ILE A 201 -8.06 2.99 -4.67
CA ILE A 201 -6.76 3.66 -4.51
C ILE A 201 -5.78 2.76 -3.74
N ILE A 202 -6.21 2.21 -2.60
CA ILE A 202 -5.39 1.30 -1.80
C ILE A 202 -5.05 0.04 -2.60
N ALA A 203 -5.99 -0.49 -3.39
CA ALA A 203 -5.76 -1.63 -4.29
C ALA A 203 -4.70 -1.36 -5.37
N GLN A 204 -4.37 -0.09 -5.63
CA GLN A 204 -3.33 0.30 -6.56
C GLN A 204 -1.95 0.47 -5.91
N ALA A 205 -1.85 0.40 -4.58
CA ALA A 205 -0.59 0.44 -3.83
C ALA A 205 -0.08 -0.98 -3.50
N ASP A 206 1.25 -1.12 -3.41
CA ASP A 206 1.92 -2.36 -3.03
C ASP A 206 2.13 -2.47 -1.52
N VAL A 207 2.22 -1.33 -0.84
CA VAL A 207 2.52 -1.23 0.59
C VAL A 207 1.66 -0.17 1.25
N LEU A 208 1.17 -0.47 2.44
CA LEU A 208 0.57 0.51 3.34
C LEU A 208 1.61 0.94 4.38
N LEU A 209 1.91 2.23 4.44
CA LEU A 209 2.83 2.82 5.40
C LEU A 209 2.05 3.64 6.43
N THR A 210 2.19 3.29 7.71
CA THR A 210 1.52 3.99 8.82
C THR A 210 2.53 4.76 9.66
N PRO A 211 2.84 6.04 9.33
CA PRO A 211 3.81 6.82 10.09
C PRO A 211 3.24 7.29 11.43
N VAL A 212 3.70 6.66 12.51
CA VAL A 212 3.35 7.03 13.89
C VAL A 212 4.34 8.07 14.41
N HIS A 213 3.85 9.30 14.59
CA HIS A 213 4.64 10.36 15.23
C HIS A 213 4.50 10.24 16.74
N ASP A 214 5.60 9.95 17.42
CA ASP A 214 5.62 9.74 18.88
C ASP A 214 6.72 10.59 19.53
N PRO A 215 6.39 11.82 19.98
CA PRO A 215 7.33 12.66 20.73
C PRO A 215 7.87 12.00 22.01
N GLY A 216 7.07 11.11 22.62
CA GLY A 216 7.40 10.40 23.84
C GLY A 216 8.14 9.08 23.62
N HIS A 217 8.62 8.78 22.41
CA HIS A 217 9.23 7.49 22.10
C HIS A 217 10.43 7.14 23.00
N ALA A 218 11.16 8.14 23.50
CA ALA A 218 12.28 7.91 24.41
C ALA A 218 11.87 7.41 25.81
N GLU A 219 10.58 7.47 26.15
CA GLU A 219 10.04 7.11 27.47
C GLU A 219 9.63 5.63 27.54
N TRP A 220 9.71 4.89 26.44
CA TRP A 220 9.37 3.48 26.38
C TRP A 220 10.26 2.71 25.40
N GLU A 221 10.31 1.40 25.58
CA GLU A 221 11.11 0.51 24.74
C GLU A 221 10.21 -0.55 24.12
N TYR A 222 10.62 -1.07 22.96
CA TYR A 222 9.98 -2.23 22.39
C TYR A 222 10.10 -3.44 23.32
N PRO A 223 9.04 -4.26 23.45
CA PRO A 223 9.18 -5.52 24.16
C PRO A 223 10.21 -6.39 23.44
N GLY A 224 10.98 -7.18 24.19
CA GLY A 224 11.93 -8.14 23.61
C GLY A 224 11.26 -9.20 22.73
N LEU A 225 9.98 -9.46 22.98
CA LEU A 225 9.11 -10.32 22.18
C LEU A 225 7.71 -9.70 22.13
N TRP A 226 7.14 -9.59 20.94
CA TRP A 226 5.77 -9.13 20.73
C TRP A 226 4.78 -10.28 20.90
N ASN A 227 3.81 -10.09 21.80
CA ASN A 227 2.65 -10.98 21.97
C ASN A 227 1.37 -10.31 21.48
N ASP A 228 1.27 -8.99 21.66
CA ASP A 228 0.13 -8.17 21.24
C ASP A 228 0.65 -6.81 20.81
N PHE A 229 0.83 -6.64 19.49
CA PHE A 229 1.31 -5.38 18.90
C PHE A 229 0.41 -4.20 19.26
N TYR A 230 -0.90 -4.42 19.47
CA TYR A 230 -1.83 -3.35 19.81
C TYR A 230 -1.65 -2.88 21.25
N ALA A 231 -1.57 -3.81 22.19
CA ALA A 231 -1.41 -3.47 23.60
C ALA A 231 0.02 -3.06 23.99
N GLU A 232 1.03 -3.62 23.31
CA GLU A 232 2.44 -3.45 23.66
C GLU A 232 3.09 -2.25 22.96
N TYR A 233 2.54 -1.73 21.85
CA TYR A 233 3.06 -0.53 21.19
C TYR A 233 2.56 0.72 21.94
N LYS A 234 3.44 1.29 22.78
CA LYS A 234 3.07 2.30 23.80
C LYS A 234 2.94 3.73 23.29
N ALA A 235 3.19 4.00 22.02
CA ALA A 235 2.94 5.32 21.45
C ALA A 235 1.46 5.69 21.58
N VAL A 236 1.16 6.81 22.24
CA VAL A 236 -0.21 7.31 22.38
C VAL A 236 -0.86 7.54 21.01
N SER A 237 -0.10 8.10 20.07
CA SER A 237 -0.56 8.38 18.71
C SER A 237 -0.91 7.14 17.89
N PHE A 238 -0.35 5.97 18.22
CA PHE A 238 -0.75 4.70 17.63
C PHE A 238 -2.12 4.26 18.13
N GLN A 239 -2.37 4.36 19.43
CA GLN A 239 -3.69 4.07 20.00
C GLN A 239 -4.75 5.01 19.44
N GLU A 240 -4.42 6.30 19.32
CA GLU A 240 -5.31 7.28 18.69
C GLU A 240 -5.57 6.97 17.21
N TYR A 241 -4.56 6.52 16.46
CA TYR A 241 -4.71 6.11 15.07
C TYR A 241 -5.73 4.97 14.95
N TRP A 242 -5.57 3.89 15.73
CA TRP A 242 -6.49 2.75 15.70
C TRP A 242 -7.87 3.05 16.30
N GLY A 243 -7.99 4.10 17.11
CA GLY A 243 -9.28 4.60 17.58
C GLY A 243 -10.13 5.29 16.51
N ARG A 244 -9.58 5.60 15.34
CA ARG A 244 -10.29 6.29 14.25
C ARG A 244 -10.82 5.29 13.23
N ALA A 245 -12.14 5.28 13.05
CA ALA A 245 -12.82 4.38 12.11
C ALA A 245 -12.22 4.41 10.69
N TRP A 246 -11.84 5.61 10.22
CA TRP A 246 -11.22 5.77 8.90
C TRP A 246 -9.86 5.06 8.78
N CYS A 247 -9.00 5.22 9.77
CA CYS A 247 -7.67 4.58 9.81
C CYS A 247 -7.76 3.06 9.92
N VAL A 248 -8.78 2.55 10.63
CA VAL A 248 -9.08 1.11 10.70
C VAL A 248 -9.54 0.60 9.35
N LEU A 249 -10.39 1.35 8.64
CA LEU A 249 -10.84 1.00 7.29
C LEU A 249 -9.66 0.91 6.32
N GLU A 250 -8.77 1.90 6.31
CA GLU A 250 -7.57 1.90 5.47
C GLU A 250 -6.70 0.66 5.73
N ALA A 251 -6.43 0.36 7.01
CA ALA A 251 -5.65 -0.81 7.39
C ALA A 251 -6.33 -2.13 6.99
N MET A 252 -7.65 -2.25 7.17
CA MET A 252 -8.41 -3.43 6.74
C MET A 252 -8.42 -3.57 5.21
N SER A 253 -8.59 -2.47 4.47
CA SER A 253 -8.53 -2.46 3.01
C SER A 253 -7.18 -2.96 2.50
N GLY A 254 -6.08 -2.56 3.15
CA GLY A 254 -4.77 -3.13 2.88
C GLY A 254 -4.73 -4.64 3.19
N ALA A 255 -5.13 -5.05 4.39
CA ALA A 255 -5.01 -6.43 4.85
C ALA A 255 -5.89 -7.45 4.09
N CYS A 256 -7.00 -7.01 3.50
CA CYS A 256 -8.00 -7.88 2.88
C CYS A 256 -7.88 -8.00 1.35
N MET A 257 -6.78 -7.53 0.73
CA MET A 257 -6.62 -7.66 -0.72
C MET A 257 -6.45 -9.14 -1.12
N PRO A 258 -7.36 -9.70 -1.95
CA PRO A 258 -7.24 -11.08 -2.39
C PRO A 258 -5.99 -11.25 -3.25
N VAL A 259 -5.19 -12.25 -2.93
CA VAL A 259 -4.09 -12.67 -3.81
C VAL A 259 -4.68 -13.39 -5.03
N GLU A 260 -4.34 -12.90 -6.23
CA GLU A 260 -4.60 -13.63 -7.46
C GLU A 260 -3.82 -14.95 -7.41
N GLY A 261 -4.54 -16.07 -7.57
CA GLY A 261 -4.02 -17.43 -7.51
C GLY A 261 -3.61 -17.97 -8.88
#